data_AF-A0A2M7ERN6-F1
#
_entry.id   AF-A0A2M7ERN6-F1
#
_cell.length_a   1.000
_cell.length_b   1.000
_cell.length_c   1.000
_cell.angle_alpha   90.00
_cell.angle_beta   90.00
_cell.angle_gamma   90.00
#
_symmetry.space_group_name_H-M   'P 1'
#
loop_
_entity.id
_entity.type
_entity.pdbx_description
1 polymer ?
#
loop_
_entity_poly.entity_id
_entity_poly.type
_entity_poly.pdbx_seq_one_letter_code
_entity_poly.pdbx_strand_id
1 'polypeptide(L)'
;MSDHHTFDAATARHFNRRPGGSRHHAYEDGHGNVCLWCQGRSPWGGAAVSLSALAWLRERDGGKFVRLTNPHGKLDEVLPLDELPEKEPREGSGGAYIFIDPEDLRGPDFAPVGDDVPF
;
A
#
# COMPACT_ATOMS: atom_id res chain seq x y z
N MET A 1 -2.85 7.26 -22.50
CA MET A 1 -2.66 5.91 -21.93
C MET A 1 -1.52 6.06 -20.96
N SER A 2 -1.84 6.21 -19.67
CA SER A 2 -0.80 6.35 -18.66
C SER A 2 -0.18 4.97 -18.49
N ASP A 3 1.09 4.82 -18.86
CA ASP A 3 1.85 3.63 -18.49
C ASP A 3 1.81 3.56 -16.96
N HIS A 4 1.06 2.60 -16.41
CA HIS A 4 1.14 2.28 -14.99
C HIS A 4 2.55 1.76 -14.75
N HIS A 5 3.47 2.66 -14.43
CA HIS A 5 4.80 2.29 -13.98
C HIS A 5 4.62 1.37 -12.78
N THR A 6 5.09 0.14 -12.89
CA THR A 6 5.13 -0.83 -11.78
C THR A 6 6.46 -0.69 -11.05
N PHE A 7 6.46 -0.82 -9.73
CA PHE A 7 7.69 -0.81 -8.93
C PHE A 7 8.59 -2.01 -9.26
N ASP A 8 9.86 -1.78 -9.60
CA ASP A 8 10.80 -2.86 -9.91
C ASP A 8 11.45 -3.41 -8.63
N ALA A 9 10.81 -4.45 -8.08
CA ALA A 9 11.29 -5.12 -6.87
C ALA A 9 12.64 -5.85 -7.04
N ALA A 10 13.06 -6.19 -8.28
CA ALA A 10 14.30 -6.92 -8.51
C ALA A 10 15.54 -6.02 -8.34
N THR A 11 15.40 -4.74 -8.65
CA THR A 11 16.47 -3.74 -8.48
C THR A 11 16.37 -2.95 -7.18
N ALA A 12 15.25 -3.09 -6.47
CA ALA A 12 14.95 -2.37 -5.24
C ALA A 12 15.99 -2.53 -4.12
N ARG A 13 16.41 -1.40 -3.55
CA ARG A 13 17.33 -1.33 -2.41
C ARG A 13 16.71 -0.61 -1.23
N HIS A 14 16.90 -1.17 -0.04
CA HIS A 14 16.49 -0.54 1.21
C HIS A 14 17.34 0.70 1.47
N PHE A 15 16.70 1.87 1.62
CA PHE A 15 17.43 3.12 1.88
C PHE A 15 16.93 3.91 3.10
N ASN A 16 15.71 3.66 3.60
CA ASN A 16 15.21 4.30 4.82
C ASN A 16 14.48 3.31 5.75
N ARG A 17 14.86 3.31 7.04
CA ARG A 17 14.29 2.43 8.09
C ARG A 17 13.18 3.07 8.91
N ARG A 18 12.98 4.39 8.80
CA ARG A 18 11.98 5.17 9.54
C ARG A 18 11.45 6.36 8.71
N PRO A 19 10.81 6.11 7.57
CA PRO A 19 10.19 7.16 6.75
C PRO A 19 9.12 7.88 7.55
N GLY A 20 9.20 9.21 7.62
CA GLY A 20 8.33 10.04 8.46
C GLY A 20 8.37 9.69 9.96
N GLY A 21 9.46 9.09 10.45
CA GLY A 21 9.60 8.63 11.85
C GLY A 21 8.82 7.36 12.18
N SER A 22 8.17 6.74 11.20
CA SER A 22 7.36 5.52 11.39
C SER A 22 8.23 4.26 11.57
N ARG A 23 7.57 3.11 11.76
CA ARG A 23 8.22 1.78 11.84
C ARG A 23 8.31 1.08 10.48
N HIS A 24 7.93 1.78 9.42
CA HIS A 24 7.88 1.27 8.06
C HIS A 24 9.25 1.33 7.42
N HIS A 25 9.46 0.63 6.32
CA HIS A 25 10.72 0.67 5.58
C HIS A 25 10.47 1.20 4.17
N ALA A 26 11.41 1.95 3.61
CA ALA A 26 11.32 2.44 2.24
C ALA A 26 12.43 1.89 1.35
N TYR A 27 12.04 1.50 0.14
CA TYR A 27 12.91 0.95 -0.89
C TYR A 27 12.87 1.84 -2.12
N GLU A 28 13.99 1.92 -2.82
CA GLU A 28 14.11 2.64 -4.09
C GLU A 28 14.55 1.66 -5.18
N ASP A 29 13.83 1.63 -6.30
CA ASP A 29 14.19 0.79 -7.45
C ASP A 29 15.22 1.45 -8.38
N GLY A 30 15.67 0.72 -9.39
CA GLY A 30 16.65 1.21 -10.37
C GLY A 30 16.17 2.38 -11.22
N HIS A 31 14.88 2.72 -11.19
CA HIS A 31 14.27 3.84 -11.90
C HIS A 31 14.05 5.06 -11.00
N GLY A 32 14.43 4.97 -9.71
CA GLY A 32 14.20 6.03 -8.73
C GLY A 32 12.77 6.09 -8.19
N ASN A 33 11.97 5.04 -8.40
CA ASN A 33 10.67 4.94 -7.75
C ASN A 33 10.85 4.53 -6.29
N VAL A 34 9.95 5.01 -5.42
CA VAL A 34 9.99 4.74 -3.98
C VAL A 34 8.80 3.88 -3.57
N CYS A 35 9.08 2.76 -2.91
CA CYS A 35 8.07 1.89 -2.31
C CYS A 35 8.15 1.93 -0.78
N LEU A 36 7.03 2.24 -0.13
CA LEU A 36 6.85 2.14 1.32
C LEU A 36 6.33 0.76 1.71
N TRP A 37 7.16 -0.04 2.37
CA TRP A 37 6.77 -1.36 2.87
C TRP A 37 6.09 -1.26 4.25
N CYS A 38 4.82 -1.65 4.28
CA CYS A 38 3.94 -1.68 5.43
C CYS A 38 3.67 -3.13 5.85
N GLN A 39 4.29 -3.58 6.93
CA GLN A 39 4.11 -4.94 7.44
C GLN A 39 3.09 -4.97 8.58
N GLY A 40 1.93 -5.54 8.29
CA GLY A 40 0.87 -5.84 9.24
C GLY A 40 1.15 -7.09 10.08
N ARG A 41 0.64 -7.06 11.31
CA ARG A 41 0.61 -8.22 12.24
C ARG A 41 -0.78 -8.42 12.84
N SER A 42 -1.77 -7.76 12.26
CA SER A 42 -3.15 -7.86 12.72
C SER A 42 -3.66 -9.29 12.50
N PRO A 43 -4.35 -9.90 13.48
CA PRO A 43 -4.98 -11.20 13.30
C PRO A 43 -6.10 -11.17 12.25
N TRP A 44 -6.67 -9.99 11.97
CA TRP A 44 -7.67 -9.78 10.91
C TRP A 44 -7.06 -9.71 9.50
N GLY A 45 -5.73 -9.74 9.38
CA GLY A 45 -5.07 -9.83 8.09
C GLY A 45 -4.77 -8.50 7.39
N GLY A 46 -5.22 -7.36 7.92
CA GLY A 46 -4.89 -6.04 7.39
C GLY A 46 -3.53 -5.47 7.84
N ALA A 47 -3.11 -4.35 7.25
CA ALA A 47 -1.88 -3.65 7.57
C ALA A 47 -2.14 -2.19 7.97
N ALA A 48 -1.44 -1.73 9.01
CA ALA A 48 -1.45 -0.34 9.42
C ALA A 48 -0.44 0.48 8.60
N VAL A 49 -0.88 1.59 8.04
CA VAL A 49 -0.07 2.52 7.24
C VAL A 49 -0.01 3.86 7.97
N SER A 50 1.19 4.26 8.38
CA SER A 50 1.39 5.50 9.14
C SER A 50 1.15 6.72 8.27
N LEU A 51 0.37 7.69 8.76
CA LEU A 51 0.10 8.92 8.02
C LEU A 51 1.34 9.79 7.84
N SER A 52 2.27 9.80 8.82
CA SER A 52 3.53 10.52 8.68
C SER A 52 4.45 9.88 7.64
N ALA A 53 4.42 8.55 7.51
CA ALA A 53 5.14 7.84 6.45
C ALA A 53 4.56 8.15 5.07
N LEU A 54 3.23 8.23 4.95
CA LEU A 54 2.57 8.64 3.70
C LEU A 54 2.88 10.08 3.33
N ALA A 55 2.87 11.01 4.29
CA ALA A 55 3.28 12.40 4.07
C ALA A 55 4.72 12.48 3.56
N TRP A 56 5.65 11.77 4.21
CA TRP A 56 7.04 11.67 3.77
C TRP A 56 7.17 11.08 2.35
N LEU A 57 6.39 10.06 2.02
CA LEU A 57 6.40 9.42 0.70
C LEU A 57 5.91 10.38 -0.40
N ARG A 58 4.89 11.20 -0.10
CA ARG A 58 4.34 12.19 -1.04
C ARG A 58 5.37 13.25 -1.44
N GLU A 59 6.32 13.55 -0.57
CA GLU A 59 7.41 14.50 -0.82
C GLU A 59 8.57 13.90 -1.63
N ARG A 60 8.55 12.61 -1.96
CA ARG A 60 9.62 11.98 -2.75
C ARG A 60 9.45 12.30 -4.24
N ASP A 61 10.57 12.31 -4.94
CA ASP A 61 10.61 12.28 -6.40
C ASP A 61 10.33 10.86 -6.92
N GLY A 62 10.01 10.75 -8.22
CA GLY A 62 9.71 9.46 -8.87
C GLY A 62 8.31 8.91 -8.58
N GLY A 63 8.05 7.69 -9.04
CA GLY A 63 6.81 6.96 -8.78
C GLY A 63 6.73 6.53 -7.30
N LYS A 64 5.51 6.58 -6.74
CA LYS A 64 5.26 6.36 -5.31
C LYS A 64 4.38 5.14 -5.14
N PHE A 65 4.88 4.16 -4.40
CA PHE A 65 4.23 2.88 -4.21
C PHE A 65 4.11 2.55 -2.73
N VAL A 66 3.13 1.73 -2.41
CA VAL A 66 2.94 1.14 -1.09
C VAL A 66 2.91 -0.38 -1.27
N ARG A 67 3.72 -1.09 -0.49
CA ARG A 67 3.62 -2.55 -0.36
C ARG A 67 2.94 -2.88 0.96
N LEU A 68 1.79 -3.54 0.90
CA LEU A 68 1.05 -4.01 2.05
C LEU A 68 1.32 -5.50 2.22
N THR A 69 1.83 -5.92 3.38
CA THR A 69 2.04 -7.34 3.68
C THR A 69 1.41 -7.70 5.01
N ASN A 70 0.73 -8.84 5.10
CA ASN A 70 0.36 -9.46 6.36
C ASN A 70 0.18 -10.98 6.16
N PRO A 71 0.94 -11.82 6.90
CA PRO A 71 0.87 -13.27 6.75
C PRO A 71 -0.48 -13.87 7.17
N HIS A 72 -1.22 -13.24 8.09
CA HIS A 72 -2.52 -13.75 8.56
C HIS A 72 -3.63 -13.57 7.53
N GLY A 73 -3.57 -12.50 6.73
CA GLY A 73 -4.57 -12.18 5.70
C GLY A 73 -4.23 -12.64 4.30
N LYS A 74 -3.05 -13.27 4.11
CA LYS A 74 -2.44 -13.49 2.79
C LYS A 74 -2.34 -12.21 1.95
N LEU A 75 -2.13 -11.09 2.64
CA LEU A 75 -1.94 -9.78 2.02
C LEU A 75 -0.48 -9.69 1.59
N ASP A 76 -0.22 -9.51 0.31
CA ASP A 76 1.09 -9.15 -0.25
C ASP A 76 0.88 -8.43 -1.58
N GLU A 77 0.53 -7.15 -1.49
CA GLU A 77 0.15 -6.33 -2.64
C GLU A 77 1.05 -5.12 -2.75
N VAL A 78 1.43 -4.76 -3.97
CA VAL A 78 2.16 -3.53 -4.29
C VAL A 78 1.26 -2.69 -5.19
N LEU A 79 0.96 -1.48 -4.75
CA LEU A 79 0.07 -0.57 -5.46
C LEU A 79 0.65 0.85 -5.51
N PRO A 80 0.34 1.62 -6.55
CA PRO A 80 0.56 3.06 -6.58
C PRO A 80 -0.08 3.75 -5.37
N LEU A 81 0.54 4.82 -4.88
CA LEU A 81 0.06 5.56 -3.70
C LEU A 81 -1.31 6.20 -3.92
N ASP A 82 -1.61 6.63 -5.15
CA ASP A 82 -2.89 7.19 -5.58
C ASP A 82 -4.01 6.15 -5.67
N GLU A 83 -3.66 4.87 -5.75
CA GLU A 83 -4.62 3.75 -5.70
C GLU A 83 -4.84 3.22 -4.28
N LEU A 84 -4.16 3.78 -3.27
CA LEU A 84 -4.33 3.36 -1.87
C LEU A 84 -5.74 3.71 -1.38
N PRO A 85 -6.51 2.74 -0.83
CA PRO A 85 -7.88 3.01 -0.39
C PRO A 85 -7.97 4.15 0.62
N GLU A 86 -8.93 5.05 0.39
CA GLU A 86 -9.24 6.10 1.35
C GLU A 86 -9.87 5.51 2.61
N LYS A 87 -9.30 5.85 3.77
CA LYS A 87 -9.72 5.35 5.07
C LYS A 87 -9.67 6.45 6.11
N GLU A 88 -10.56 6.36 7.09
CA GLU A 88 -10.54 7.26 8.23
C GLU A 88 -9.27 7.06 9.07
N PRO A 89 -8.57 8.15 9.42
CA PRO A 89 -7.45 8.10 10.36
C PRO A 89 -7.84 7.52 11.71
N ARG A 90 -6.95 6.70 12.27
CA ARG A 90 -7.03 6.13 13.62
C ARG A 90 -5.79 6.56 14.40
N GLU A 91 -5.95 6.73 15.71
CA GLU A 91 -4.84 7.01 16.62
C GLU A 91 -4.29 5.72 17.23
N GLY A 92 -2.96 5.68 17.41
CA GLY A 92 -2.28 4.53 18.00
C GLY A 92 -0.95 4.92 18.63
N SER A 93 -0.29 3.96 19.30
CA SER A 93 0.98 4.19 20.00
C SER A 93 2.14 4.66 19.11
N GLY A 94 2.00 4.55 17.79
CA GLY A 94 2.97 5.00 16.79
C GLY A 94 2.56 6.30 16.07
N GLY A 95 1.53 6.99 16.55
CA GLY A 95 0.89 8.12 15.88
C GLY A 95 -0.29 7.69 15.00
N ALA A 96 -0.83 8.65 14.26
CA ALA A 96 -1.98 8.46 13.39
C ALA A 96 -1.67 7.52 12.21
N TYR A 97 -2.61 6.64 11.89
CA TYR A 97 -2.50 5.64 10.83
C TYR A 97 -3.84 5.37 10.17
N ILE A 98 -3.81 4.82 8.96
CA ILE A 98 -4.96 4.15 8.35
C ILE A 98 -4.75 2.65 8.40
N PHE A 99 -5.84 1.90 8.39
CA PHE A 99 -5.80 0.45 8.40
C PHE A 99 -6.41 -0.06 7.10
N ILE A 100 -5.63 -0.85 6.35
CA ILE A 100 -6.07 -1.45 5.08
C ILE A 100 -6.29 -2.94 5.31
N ASP A 101 -7.52 -3.39 5.13
CA ASP A 101 -7.91 -4.78 5.14
C ASP A 101 -7.77 -5.39 3.72
N PRO A 102 -7.56 -6.72 3.60
CA PRO A 102 -7.47 -7.37 2.29
C PRO A 102 -8.72 -7.18 1.42
N GLU A 103 -9.89 -7.00 2.04
CA GLU A 103 -11.16 -6.74 1.35
C GLU A 103 -11.22 -5.35 0.71
N ASP A 104 -10.46 -4.38 1.25
CA ASP A 104 -10.42 -3.01 0.71
C ASP A 104 -9.73 -2.92 -0.66
N LEU A 105 -8.93 -3.93 -0.98
CA LEU A 105 -8.20 -4.04 -2.24
C LEU A 105 -8.98 -4.85 -3.28
N ARG A 106 -10.10 -5.46 -2.87
CA ARG A 106 -10.98 -6.16 -3.80
C ARG A 106 -11.93 -5.14 -4.40
N GLY A 107 -12.07 -5.17 -5.72
CA GLY A 107 -13.13 -4.43 -6.41
C GLY A 107 -14.51 -4.89 -5.92
N PRO A 108 -15.59 -4.21 -6.34
CA PRO A 108 -16.93 -4.63 -5.98
C PRO A 108 -17.14 -6.11 -6.31
N ASP A 109 -17.72 -6.87 -5.38
CA ASP A 109 -18.23 -8.21 -5.66
C ASP A 109 -19.42 -8.07 -6.62
N PHE A 110 -19.14 -7.83 -7.90
CA PHE A 110 -20.14 -8.03 -8.93
C PHE A 110 -20.44 -9.53 -8.95
N ALA A 111 -21.70 -9.90 -8.67
CA ALA A 111 -22.16 -11.24 -8.97
C ALA A 111 -21.78 -11.56 -10.43
N PRO A 112 -21.33 -12.79 -10.74
CA PRO A 112 -21.09 -13.17 -12.13
C PRO A 112 -22.34 -12.78 -12.91
N VAL A 113 -22.14 -12.03 -14.01
CA VAL A 113 -23.22 -11.69 -14.94
C VAL A 113 -23.82 -13.03 -15.34
N GLY A 114 -24.99 -13.37 -14.78
CA GLY A 114 -25.75 -14.51 -15.25
C GLY A 114 -26.07 -14.24 -16.72
N ASP A 115 -25.90 -15.24 -17.57
CA ASP A 115 -26.10 -15.18 -19.02
C ASP A 115 -27.54 -14.78 -19.47
N ASP A 116 -28.39 -14.30 -18.56
CA ASP A 116 -29.81 -13.97 -18.78
C ASP A 116 -30.14 -12.50 -18.50
N VAL A 117 -29.44 -11.57 -19.16
CA VAL A 117 -29.94 -10.19 -19.27
C VAL A 117 -29.84 -9.69 -20.71
N PRO A 118 -30.97 -9.66 -21.47
CA PRO A 118 -31.03 -9.04 -22.78
C PRO A 118 -31.31 -7.55 -22.60
N PHE A 119 -30.27 -6.73 -22.53
CA PHE A 119 -30.36 -5.29 -22.84
C PHE A 119 -29.18 -4.87 -23.70
#